data_AF-A0A7C4DT00-F1
#
_entry.id   AF-A0A7C4DT00-F1
#
_cell.length_a   1.000
_cell.length_b   1.000
_cell.length_c   1.000
_cell.angle_alpha   90.00
_cell.angle_beta   90.00
_cell.angle_gamma   90.00
#
_symmetry.space_group_name_H-M   'P 1'
#
loop_
_entity.id
_entity.type
_entity.pdbx_description
1 polymer ?
#
loop_
_entity_poly.entity_id
_entity_poly.type
_entity_poly.pdbx_seq_one_letter_code
_entity_poly.pdbx_strand_id
1 'polypeptide(L)'
;MSVVDVLEKSFVIEIFGTVLRNILRSSLGESAGEAVLFFLRRGLGRDPFEAFWDNPKSVYQEMVNIFGVGAKILINILVMRINSEFGLNMSSERFVELMQRGDE
;
A
#
# COMPACT_ATOMS: atom_id res chain seq x y z
N MET A 1 2.80 -16.38 -17.17
CA MET A 1 1.99 -15.21 -16.81
C MET A 1 1.11 -14.89 -18.00
N SER A 2 -0.20 -14.98 -17.83
CA SER A 2 -1.17 -14.70 -18.88
C SER A 2 -1.31 -13.19 -19.09
N VAL A 3 -1.86 -12.76 -20.24
CA VAL A 3 -2.17 -11.33 -20.47
C VAL A 3 -3.16 -10.81 -19.42
N VAL A 4 -4.04 -11.67 -18.92
CA VAL A 4 -5.01 -11.33 -17.86
C VAL A 4 -4.29 -11.03 -16.54
N ASP A 5 -3.33 -11.86 -16.15
CA ASP A 5 -2.57 -11.68 -14.90
C ASP A 5 -1.81 -10.35 -14.88
N VAL A 6 -1.28 -9.94 -16.04
CA VAL A 6 -0.56 -8.66 -16.19
C VAL A 6 -1.51 -7.47 -16.04
N LEU A 7 -2.71 -7.56 -16.62
CA LEU A 7 -3.73 -6.50 -16.52
C LEU A 7 -4.27 -6.39 -15.09
N GLU A 8 -4.49 -7.51 -14.41
CA GLU A 8 -4.90 -7.53 -13.00
C GLU A 8 -3.83 -6.90 -12.10
N LYS A 9 -2.56 -7.29 -12.28
CA LYS A 9 -1.44 -6.70 -11.55
C LYS A 9 -1.41 -5.17 -11.70
N SER A 10 -1.40 -4.69 -12.94
CA SER A 10 -1.33 -3.24 -13.20
C SER A 10 -2.50 -2.48 -12.59
N PHE A 11 -3.71 -3.02 -12.67
CA PHE A 11 -4.90 -2.41 -12.09
C PHE A 11 -4.82 -2.32 -10.55
N VAL A 12 -4.39 -3.38 -9.88
CA VAL A 12 -4.25 -3.40 -8.42
C VAL A 12 -3.18 -2.42 -7.95
N ILE A 13 -2.04 -2.37 -8.65
CA ILE A 13 -0.95 -1.43 -8.37
C ILE A 13 -1.42 0.01 -8.51
N GLU A 14 -2.18 0.32 -9.56
CA GLU A 14 -2.71 1.65 -9.81
C GLU A 14 -3.71 2.09 -8.72
N ILE A 15 -4.63 1.21 -8.33
CA ILE A 15 -5.60 1.48 -7.26
C ILE A 15 -4.87 1.74 -5.94
N PHE A 16 -4.01 0.81 -5.54
CA PHE A 16 -3.30 0.90 -4.28
C PHE A 16 -2.45 2.18 -4.23
N GLY A 17 -1.73 2.47 -5.31
CA GLY A 17 -0.89 3.65 -5.41
C GLY A 17 -1.67 4.95 -5.37
N THR A 18 -2.79 5.02 -6.08
CA THR A 18 -3.68 6.20 -6.09
C THR A 18 -4.27 6.48 -4.72
N VAL A 19 -4.81 5.44 -4.07
CA VAL A 19 -5.43 5.58 -2.74
C VAL A 19 -4.40 5.96 -1.69
N LEU A 20 -3.21 5.32 -1.68
CA LEU A 20 -2.16 5.65 -0.73
C LEU A 20 -1.67 7.09 -0.90
N ARG A 21 -1.42 7.54 -2.13
CA ARG A 21 -1.03 8.94 -2.42
C ARG A 21 -2.08 9.92 -1.91
N ASN A 22 -3.36 9.66 -2.17
CA ASN A 22 -4.45 10.50 -1.72
C ASN A 22 -4.53 10.59 -0.19
N ILE A 23 -4.37 9.46 0.50
CA ILE A 23 -4.34 9.43 1.96
C ILE A 23 -3.18 10.27 2.48
N LEU A 24 -1.95 10.00 2.03
CA LEU A 24 -0.75 10.71 2.47
C LEU A 24 -0.86 12.23 2.23
N ARG A 25 -1.30 12.64 1.04
CA ARG A 25 -1.52 14.05 0.71
C ARG A 25 -2.58 14.69 1.59
N SER A 26 -3.71 14.01 1.82
CA SER A 26 -4.80 14.56 2.64
C SER A 26 -4.45 14.65 4.13
N SER A 27 -3.60 13.75 4.62
CA SER A 27 -3.23 13.68 6.03
C SER A 27 -2.02 14.54 6.39
N LEU A 28 -1.04 14.64 5.49
CA LEU A 28 0.26 15.26 5.76
C LEU A 28 0.51 16.52 4.91
N GLY A 29 -0.30 16.77 3.89
CA GLY A 29 -0.02 17.74 2.83
C GLY A 29 0.89 17.16 1.73
N GLU A 30 0.98 17.88 0.62
CA GLU A 30 1.69 17.43 -0.60
C GLU A 30 3.16 17.08 -0.32
N SER A 31 3.93 18.03 0.22
CA SER A 31 5.37 17.86 0.39
C SER A 31 5.74 16.73 1.36
N ALA A 32 5.00 16.59 2.46
CA ALA A 32 5.26 15.53 3.43
C ALA A 32 4.78 14.16 2.92
N GLY A 33 3.68 14.11 2.16
CA GLY A 33 3.21 12.90 1.50
C GLY A 33 4.23 12.36 0.49
N GLU A 34 4.79 13.23 -0.35
CA GLU A 34 5.84 12.84 -1.30
C GLU A 34 7.15 12.44 -0.59
N ALA A 35 7.49 13.08 0.54
CA ALA A 35 8.63 12.66 1.35
C ALA A 35 8.47 11.22 1.88
N VAL A 36 7.27 10.84 2.33
CA VAL A 36 6.99 9.45 2.74
C VAL A 36 7.19 8.48 1.58
N LEU A 37 6.65 8.78 0.39
CA LEU A 37 6.80 7.93 -0.79
C LEU A 37 8.27 7.80 -1.19
N PHE A 38 9.04 8.88 -1.06
CA PHE A 38 10.48 8.87 -1.26
C PHE A 38 11.19 7.94 -0.27
N PHE A 39 10.86 8.01 1.03
CA PHE A 39 11.46 7.13 2.03
C PHE A 39 11.07 5.66 1.81
N LEU A 40 9.82 5.37 1.46
CA LEU A 40 9.37 4.03 1.07
C LEU A 40 10.19 3.48 -0.10
N ARG A 41 10.31 4.27 -1.19
CA ARG A 41 11.10 3.87 -2.37
C ARG A 41 12.57 3.65 -2.00
N ARG A 42 13.13 4.51 -1.15
CA ARG A 42 14.52 4.41 -0.70
C ARG A 42 14.78 3.14 0.12
N GLY A 43 13.88 2.81 1.05
CA GLY A 43 14.01 1.61 1.89
C GLY A 43 13.79 0.31 1.11
N LEU A 44 12.87 0.32 0.15
CA LEU A 44 12.57 -0.85 -0.70
C LEU A 44 13.57 -1.04 -1.86
N GLY A 45 14.31 0.00 -2.24
CA GLY A 45 15.23 -0.01 -3.39
C GLY A 45 14.54 -0.10 -4.75
N ARG A 46 13.21 -0.01 -4.79
CA ARG A 46 12.37 -0.10 -6.00
C ARG A 46 11.07 0.67 -5.81
N ASP A 47 10.24 0.70 -6.84
CA ASP A 47 8.93 1.34 -6.75
C ASP A 47 8.06 0.67 -5.66
N PRO A 48 7.49 1.43 -4.70
CA PRO A 48 6.71 0.87 -3.60
C PRO A 48 5.44 0.12 -4.04
N PHE A 49 4.85 0.50 -5.17
CA PHE A 49 3.59 -0.08 -5.63
C PHE A 49 3.83 -1.38 -6.39
N GLU A 50 4.91 -1.46 -7.19
CA GLU A 50 5.41 -2.74 -7.69
C GLU A 50 5.83 -3.66 -6.54
N ALA A 51 6.48 -3.11 -5.51
CA ALA A 51 6.87 -3.88 -4.34
C ALA A 51 5.69 -4.43 -3.56
N PHE A 52 4.57 -3.70 -3.53
CA PHE A 52 3.34 -4.14 -2.87
C PHE A 52 2.80 -5.42 -3.50
N TRP A 53 2.79 -5.50 -4.84
CA TRP A 53 2.35 -6.70 -5.54
C TRP A 53 3.34 -7.87 -5.35
N ASP A 54 4.63 -7.61 -5.55
CA ASP A 54 5.62 -8.70 -5.59
C ASP A 54 6.01 -9.21 -4.19
N ASN A 55 6.02 -8.34 -3.17
CA ASN A 55 6.42 -8.66 -1.81
C ASN A 55 5.75 -7.70 -0.80
N PRO A 56 4.46 -7.89 -0.50
CA PRO A 56 3.70 -6.99 0.38
C PRO A 56 4.27 -6.93 1.80
N LYS A 57 4.99 -7.97 2.25
CA LYS A 57 5.70 -8.01 3.54
C LYS A 57 6.82 -7.00 3.63
N SER A 58 7.60 -6.84 2.57
CA SER A 58 8.64 -5.80 2.51
C SER A 58 8.04 -4.39 2.62
N VAL A 59 6.90 -4.14 1.96
CA VAL A 59 6.20 -2.85 2.05
C VAL A 59 5.65 -2.61 3.45
N TYR A 60 5.02 -3.61 4.06
CA TYR A 60 4.56 -3.52 5.45
C TYR A 60 5.71 -3.16 6.40
N GLN A 61 6.84 -3.87 6.28
CA GLN A 61 8.00 -3.64 7.13
C GLN A 61 8.56 -2.23 6.96
N GLU A 62 8.63 -1.72 5.73
CA GLU A 62 9.12 -0.36 5.48
C GLU A 62 8.14 0.71 5.99
N MET A 63 6.83 0.47 5.88
CA MET A 63 5.84 1.34 6.52
C MET A 63 6.02 1.36 8.05
N VAL A 64 6.32 0.22 8.68
CA VAL A 64 6.65 0.15 10.12
C VAL A 64 7.94 0.90 10.43
N ASN A 65 8.96 0.83 9.58
CA ASN A 65 10.20 1.57 9.77
C ASN A 65 9.97 3.10 9.77
N ILE A 66 9.05 3.58 8.93
CA ILE A 66 8.73 5.02 8.80
C ILE A 66 7.77 5.49 9.90
N PHE A 67 6.70 4.73 10.15
CA PHE A 67 5.56 5.17 10.96
C PHE A 67 5.45 4.48 12.32
N GLY A 68 6.28 3.47 12.60
CA GLY A 68 6.16 2.63 13.79
C GLY A 68 4.78 2.00 13.91
N VAL A 69 4.17 2.15 15.09
CA VAL A 69 2.80 1.66 15.37
C VAL A 69 1.73 2.29 14.46
N GLY A 70 2.01 3.46 13.86
CA GLY A 70 1.10 4.15 12.94
C GLY A 70 0.93 3.43 11.60
N ALA A 71 1.83 2.53 11.22
CA ALA A 71 1.75 1.80 9.96
C ALA A 71 0.45 0.99 9.84
N LYS A 72 0.07 0.27 10.90
CA LYS A 72 -1.17 -0.52 10.93
C LYS A 72 -2.41 0.37 10.79
N ILE A 73 -2.40 1.55 11.40
CA ILE A 73 -3.50 2.52 11.31
C ILE A 73 -3.62 3.02 9.86
N LEU A 74 -2.50 3.38 9.23
CA LEU A 74 -2.48 3.86 7.86
C LEU A 74 -3.00 2.79 6.87
N ILE A 75 -2.61 1.53 7.04
CA ILE A 75 -3.11 0.42 6.21
C ILE A 75 -4.60 0.20 6.43
N ASN A 76 -5.09 0.29 7.67
CA ASN A 76 -6.52 0.18 7.94
C ASN A 76 -7.33 1.28 7.24
N ILE A 77 -6.83 2.52 7.26
CA ILE A 77 -7.45 3.66 6.54
C ILE A 77 -7.44 3.39 5.03
N LEU A 78 -6.34 2.84 4.50
CA LEU A 78 -6.21 2.47 3.10
C LEU A 78 -7.27 1.44 2.68
N VAL A 79 -7.44 0.36 3.45
CA VAL A 79 -8.45 -0.66 3.14
C VAL A 79 -9.88 -0.10 3.26
N MET A 80 -10.16 0.70 4.28
CA MET A 80 -11.45 1.37 4.43
C MET A 80 -11.77 2.26 3.23
N ARG A 81 -10.76 2.97 2.71
CA ARG A 81 -10.93 3.86 1.57
C ARG A 81 -11.13 3.10 0.27
N ILE A 82 -10.39 2.02 0.04
CA ILE A 82 -10.61 1.15 -1.12
C ILE A 82 -12.03 0.54 -1.06
N ASN A 83 -12.46 0.04 0.10
CA ASN A 83 -13.82 -0.48 0.26
C ASN A 83 -14.88 0.56 -0.09
N SER A 84 -14.71 1.80 0.41
CA SER A 84 -15.65 2.88 0.13
C SER A 84 -15.66 3.33 -1.33
N GLU A 85 -14.50 3.41 -1.98
CA GLU A 85 -14.37 3.92 -3.36
C GLU A 85 -14.82 2.89 -4.40
N PHE A 86 -14.64 1.60 -4.12
CA PHE A 86 -14.89 0.51 -5.08
C PHE A 86 -16.06 -0.40 -4.70
N GLY A 87 -16.79 -0.12 -3.61
CA GLY A 87 -17.91 -0.94 -3.15
C GLY A 87 -17.49 -2.34 -2.70
N LEU A 88 -16.25 -2.49 -2.24
CA LEU A 88 -15.69 -3.76 -1.77
C LEU A 88 -15.95 -3.94 -0.26
N ASN A 89 -15.81 -5.18 0.21
CA ASN A 89 -15.94 -5.53 1.62
C ASN A 89 -14.73 -6.33 2.12
N MET A 90 -13.53 -5.79 1.91
CA MET A 90 -12.29 -6.39 2.39
C MET A 90 -12.16 -6.19 3.91
N SER A 91 -11.71 -7.22 4.62
CA SER A 91 -11.34 -7.09 6.04
C SER A 91 -9.96 -6.44 6.16
N SER A 92 -9.89 -5.27 6.82
CA SER A 92 -8.61 -4.59 7.08
C SER A 92 -7.66 -5.43 7.92
N GLU A 93 -8.20 -6.16 8.90
CA GLU A 93 -7.40 -7.07 9.73
C GLU A 93 -6.80 -8.19 8.88
N ARG A 94 -7.61 -8.82 8.03
CA ARG A 94 -7.13 -9.86 7.12
C ARG A 94 -6.11 -9.33 6.11
N PHE A 95 -6.32 -8.11 5.61
CA PHE A 95 -5.41 -7.47 4.68
C PHE A 95 -4.03 -7.22 5.33
N VAL A 96 -4.01 -6.70 6.56
CA VAL A 96 -2.78 -6.52 7.33
C VAL A 96 -2.08 -7.86 7.57
N GLU A 97 -2.82 -8.90 7.95
CA GLU A 97 -2.26 -10.25 8.12
C GLU A 97 -1.60 -10.78 6.84
N LEU A 98 -2.26 -10.61 5.68
CA LEU A 98 -1.73 -11.02 4.39
C LEU A 98 -0.44 -10.25 4.07
N MET A 99 -0.44 -8.93 4.28
CA MET A 99 0.77 -8.15 4.11
C MET A 99 1.90 -8.61 5.03
N GLN A 100 1.62 -8.91 6.30
CA GLN A 100 2.65 -9.36 7.26
C GLN A 100 3.23 -10.73 6.93
N ARG A 101 2.40 -11.66 6.44
CA ARG A 101 2.82 -13.02 6.09
C ARG A 101 3.62 -13.03 4.79
N GLY A 102 3.21 -12.20 3.82
CA GLY A 102 3.58 -12.37 2.41
C GLY A 102 2.71 -13.45 1.76
N ASP A 103 2.73 -13.51 0.42
CA ASP A 103 2.14 -14.65 -0.31
C ASP A 103 3.01 -15.89 -0.06
N GLU A 104 2.60 -16.71 0.91
CA GLU A 104 2.96 -18.13 1.03
C GLU A 104 1.76 -19.00 0.64
#